data_AF-A0A382W4R3-F1
#
_entry.id   AF-A0A382W4R3-F1
#
_cell.length_a   1.000
_cell.length_b   1.000
_cell.length_c   1.000
_cell.angle_alpha   90.00
_cell.angle_beta   90.00
_cell.angle_gamma   90.00
#
_symmetry.space_group_name_H-M   'P 1'
#
loop_
_entity.id
_entity.type
_entity.pdbx_description
1 polymer ?
#
loop_
_entity_poly.entity_id
_entity_poly.type
_entity_poly.pdbx_seq_one_letter_code
_entity_poly.pdbx_strand_id
1 'polypeptide(L)'
;MIDSTPVATKDLSQAKRDLDRFGFCLVPDVLTGSDLQEARQRLTDQAEAEEEQGLSFRDGGLDQNIYLSSNKVNKDAFTVENGGINQRLWMLANKGQCFRDMVIHPYVDELVGHILGKDFILSTHSANIAKPGGVRMGLHTDQWWMPQPVKPGEDYIRPSQISRKASESFLNPNKDLGISPPVVANCMWMLSDFTDT
;
A
#
# COMPACT_ATOMS: atom_id res chain seq x y z
N MET A 1 -23.85 -6.27 7.74
CA MET A 1 -22.69 -6.75 6.96
C MET A 1 -22.95 -6.39 5.51
N ILE A 2 -21.90 -6.08 4.74
CA ILE A 2 -22.04 -5.78 3.31
C ILE A 2 -21.89 -7.10 2.56
N ASP A 3 -22.96 -7.58 1.93
CA ASP A 3 -23.00 -8.88 1.25
C ASP A 3 -22.64 -8.80 -0.25
N SER A 4 -21.86 -7.78 -0.63
CA SER A 4 -21.47 -7.50 -2.02
C SER A 4 -20.09 -6.85 -2.09
N THR A 5 -19.47 -6.89 -3.26
CA THR A 5 -18.18 -6.24 -3.56
C THR A 5 -18.36 -5.24 -4.69
N PRO A 6 -17.55 -4.17 -4.79
CA PRO A 6 -17.56 -3.30 -5.97
C PRO A 6 -17.23 -4.10 -7.22
N VAL A 7 -17.84 -3.73 -8.34
CA VAL A 7 -17.56 -4.29 -9.67
C VAL A 7 -16.69 -3.29 -10.42
N ALA A 8 -15.71 -3.79 -11.18
CA ALA A 8 -14.83 -2.92 -11.95
C ALA A 8 -15.61 -1.98 -12.87
N THR A 9 -15.27 -0.69 -12.83
CA THR A 9 -16.00 0.36 -13.56
C THR A 9 -15.06 1.47 -14.03
N LYS A 10 -15.34 2.02 -15.22
CA LYS A 10 -14.68 3.24 -15.73
C LYS A 10 -15.44 4.52 -15.38
N ASP A 11 -16.68 4.41 -14.88
CA ASP A 11 -17.49 5.54 -14.44
C ASP A 11 -16.97 6.08 -13.10
N LEU A 12 -16.37 7.26 -13.14
CA LEU A 12 -15.87 7.98 -11.96
C LEU A 12 -16.93 8.15 -10.87
N SER A 13 -18.19 8.40 -11.24
CA SER A 13 -19.25 8.60 -10.27
C SER A 13 -19.56 7.31 -9.53
N GLN A 14 -19.53 6.17 -10.24
CA GLN A 14 -19.69 4.86 -9.62
C GLN A 14 -18.48 4.51 -8.77
N ALA A 15 -17.26 4.74 -9.25
CA ALA A 15 -16.04 4.48 -8.48
C ALA A 15 -16.01 5.28 -7.16
N LYS A 16 -16.43 6.55 -7.15
CA LYS A 16 -16.59 7.36 -5.93
C LYS A 16 -17.62 6.78 -4.97
N ARG A 17 -18.79 6.35 -5.47
CA ARG A 17 -19.80 5.66 -4.65
C ARG A 17 -19.27 4.34 -4.07
N ASP A 18 -18.46 3.61 -4.82
CA ASP A 18 -17.85 2.37 -4.37
C ASP A 18 -16.81 2.62 -3.27
N LEU A 19 -16.01 3.69 -3.38
CA LEU A 19 -15.12 4.14 -2.31
C LEU A 19 -15.89 4.45 -1.02
N ASP A 20 -16.98 5.22 -1.12
CA ASP A 20 -17.80 5.60 0.06
C ASP A 20 -18.43 4.38 0.75
N ARG A 21 -18.85 3.38 -0.04
CA ARG A 21 -19.59 2.21 0.46
C ARG A 21 -18.68 1.08 0.92
N PHE A 22 -17.63 0.78 0.17
CA PHE A 22 -16.81 -0.44 0.34
C PHE A 22 -15.38 -0.13 0.81
N GLY A 23 -14.94 1.12 0.76
CA GLY A 23 -13.57 1.52 1.08
C GLY A 23 -12.54 1.28 -0.03
N PHE A 24 -12.97 0.74 -1.18
CA PHE A 24 -12.14 0.57 -2.36
C PHE A 24 -13.00 0.55 -3.64
N CYS A 25 -12.38 0.80 -4.79
CA CYS A 25 -12.98 0.60 -6.11
C CYS A 25 -11.96 -0.03 -7.06
N LEU A 26 -12.43 -0.52 -8.21
CA LEU A 26 -11.60 -1.11 -9.25
C LEU A 26 -11.88 -0.38 -10.57
N VAL A 27 -10.83 0.17 -11.19
CA VAL A 27 -10.94 0.83 -12.49
C VAL A 27 -10.18 0.00 -13.52
N PRO A 28 -10.87 -0.67 -14.46
CA PRO A 28 -10.20 -1.54 -15.43
C PRO A 28 -9.57 -0.72 -16.55
N ASP A 29 -8.55 -1.31 -17.18
CA ASP A 29 -7.89 -0.79 -18.39
C ASP A 29 -7.40 0.66 -18.30
N VAL A 30 -6.92 1.10 -17.13
CA VAL A 30 -6.33 2.45 -16.99
C VAL A 30 -4.98 2.52 -17.68
N LEU A 31 -4.18 1.46 -17.54
CA LEU A 31 -2.83 1.38 -18.10
C LEU A 31 -2.77 0.18 -19.05
N THR A 32 -2.71 0.43 -20.36
CA THR A 32 -2.84 -0.60 -21.40
C THR A 32 -1.84 -0.39 -22.53
N GLY A 33 -1.72 -1.38 -23.43
CA GLY A 33 -0.91 -1.24 -24.64
C GLY A 33 0.55 -0.89 -24.36
N SER A 34 1.03 0.16 -25.02
CA SER A 34 2.41 0.67 -24.89
C SER A 34 2.73 1.12 -23.46
N ASP A 35 1.81 1.79 -22.79
CA ASP A 35 2.06 2.39 -21.47
C ASP A 35 2.29 1.31 -20.42
N LEU A 36 1.54 0.21 -20.52
CA LEU A 36 1.75 -0.99 -19.69
C LEU A 36 3.07 -1.68 -20.00
N GLN A 37 3.44 -1.80 -21.28
CA GLN A 37 4.72 -2.40 -21.66
C GLN A 37 5.89 -1.56 -21.17
N GLU A 38 5.83 -0.24 -21.33
CA GLU A 38 6.85 0.70 -20.86
C GLU A 38 7.01 0.63 -19.34
N ALA A 39 5.90 0.71 -18.59
CA ALA A 39 5.92 0.63 -17.14
C ALA A 39 6.53 -0.69 -16.63
N ARG A 40 6.14 -1.83 -17.25
CA ARG A 40 6.67 -3.15 -16.90
C ARG A 40 8.15 -3.25 -17.21
N GLN A 41 8.57 -2.86 -18.41
CA GLN A 41 9.97 -2.91 -18.82
C GLN A 41 10.81 -2.05 -17.88
N ARG A 42 10.38 -0.80 -17.64
CA ARG A 42 11.12 0.10 -16.78
C ARG A 42 11.23 -0.40 -15.35
N LEU A 43 10.17 -1.02 -14.82
CA LEU A 43 10.19 -1.63 -13.49
C LEU A 43 11.17 -2.80 -13.43
N THR A 44 11.14 -3.70 -14.43
CA THR A 44 12.07 -4.83 -14.53
C THR A 44 13.51 -4.36 -14.64
N ASP A 45 13.82 -3.42 -15.53
CA ASP A 45 15.17 -2.88 -15.71
C ASP A 45 15.71 -2.30 -14.39
N GLN A 46 14.86 -1.58 -13.65
CA GLN A 46 15.24 -1.03 -12.36
C GLN A 46 15.48 -2.11 -11.29
N ALA A 47 14.64 -3.15 -11.30
CA ALA A 47 14.76 -4.27 -10.36
C ALA A 47 16.03 -5.08 -10.59
N GLU A 48 16.39 -5.31 -11.86
CA GLU A 48 17.62 -5.98 -12.28
C GLU A 48 18.86 -5.13 -11.93
N ALA A 49 18.84 -3.85 -12.24
CA ALA A 49 19.95 -2.95 -11.90
C ALA A 49 20.19 -2.84 -10.38
N GLU A 50 19.13 -2.85 -9.56
CA GLU A 50 19.26 -2.89 -8.09
C GLU A 50 19.85 -4.21 -7.60
N GLU A 51 19.54 -5.33 -8.26
CA GLU A 51 20.16 -6.62 -7.93
C GLU A 51 21.66 -6.62 -8.30
N GLU A 52 22.01 -6.22 -9.51
CA GLU A 52 23.39 -6.18 -10.01
C GLU A 52 24.30 -5.28 -9.16
N GLN A 53 23.74 -4.22 -8.58
CA GLN A 53 24.45 -3.29 -7.70
C GLN A 53 24.45 -3.70 -6.22
N GLY A 54 23.78 -4.80 -5.86
CA GLY A 54 23.65 -5.24 -4.46
C GLY A 54 22.79 -4.29 -3.61
N LEU A 55 21.83 -3.59 -4.23
CA LEU A 55 20.91 -2.64 -3.60
C LEU A 55 19.49 -3.20 -3.46
N SER A 56 19.25 -4.44 -3.91
CA SER A 56 17.91 -5.04 -3.88
C SER A 56 17.42 -5.26 -2.44
N PHE A 57 16.19 -4.80 -2.18
CA PHE A 57 15.51 -5.04 -0.91
C PHE A 57 14.57 -6.23 -1.08
N ARG A 58 14.82 -7.32 -0.33
CA ARG A 58 14.10 -8.59 -0.47
C ARG A 58 13.28 -8.92 0.78
N ASP A 59 11.98 -9.18 0.65
CA ASP A 59 11.12 -9.50 1.81
C ASP A 59 10.17 -10.67 1.56
N GLY A 60 9.45 -11.05 2.62
CA GLY A 60 8.28 -11.93 2.49
C GLY A 60 8.60 -13.37 2.13
N GLY A 61 9.74 -13.90 2.53
CA GLY A 61 9.96 -15.36 2.52
C GLY A 61 9.76 -16.01 3.88
N LEU A 62 9.48 -17.31 3.86
CA LEU A 62 9.11 -18.09 5.05
C LEU A 62 10.24 -18.16 6.09
N ASP A 63 11.48 -18.30 5.62
CA ASP A 63 12.66 -18.47 6.47
C ASP A 63 13.33 -17.13 6.84
N GLN A 64 12.66 -16.00 6.55
CA GLN A 64 13.21 -14.67 6.81
C GLN A 64 13.10 -14.29 8.29
N ASN A 65 14.24 -14.13 8.97
CA ASN A 65 14.27 -13.67 10.35
C ASN A 65 14.31 -12.13 10.47
N ILE A 66 13.13 -11.51 10.49
CA ILE A 66 12.96 -10.05 10.52
C ILE A 66 13.33 -9.42 11.87
N TYR A 67 13.22 -10.16 12.99
CA TYR A 67 13.40 -9.61 14.32
C TYR A 67 14.50 -10.33 15.09
N LEU A 68 15.46 -9.57 15.61
CA LEU A 68 16.43 -10.07 16.57
C LEU A 68 15.76 -10.40 17.91
N SER A 69 16.42 -11.18 18.75
CA SER A 69 15.95 -11.52 20.10
C SER A 69 15.64 -10.30 20.99
N SER A 70 16.25 -9.15 20.70
CA SER A 70 15.98 -7.86 21.36
C SER A 70 14.74 -7.12 20.82
N ASN A 71 13.95 -7.76 19.95
CA ASN A 71 12.81 -7.19 19.25
C ASN A 71 13.16 -5.97 18.35
N LYS A 72 14.45 -5.84 18.00
CA LYS A 72 14.96 -4.90 17.00
C LYS A 72 14.87 -5.52 15.62
N VAL A 73 14.62 -4.70 14.61
CA VAL A 73 14.64 -5.15 13.21
C VAL A 73 16.05 -5.62 12.84
N ASN A 74 16.13 -6.84 12.31
CA ASN A 74 17.32 -7.38 11.69
C ASN A 74 17.46 -6.75 10.29
N LYS A 75 18.40 -5.80 10.14
CA LYS A 75 18.59 -5.09 8.86
C LYS A 75 19.13 -6.00 7.76
N ASP A 76 19.85 -7.05 8.13
CA ASP A 76 20.45 -7.98 7.18
C ASP A 76 19.41 -8.98 6.64
N ALA A 77 18.24 -9.07 7.26
CA ALA A 77 17.18 -9.99 6.86
C ALA A 77 16.70 -9.75 5.41
N PHE A 78 16.84 -8.53 4.90
CA PHE A 78 16.18 -8.10 3.67
C PHE A 78 16.97 -8.39 2.38
N THR A 79 17.58 -9.58 2.30
CA THR A 79 18.34 -10.05 1.12
C THR A 79 17.87 -11.44 0.70
N VAL A 80 18.30 -11.91 -0.48
CA VAL A 80 17.98 -13.26 -0.96
C VAL A 80 18.59 -14.32 -0.04
N GLU A 81 19.84 -14.12 0.36
CA GLU A 81 20.61 -15.05 1.21
C GLU A 81 19.98 -15.24 2.59
N ASN A 82 19.26 -14.23 3.07
CA ASN A 82 18.56 -14.24 4.36
C ASN A 82 17.06 -14.50 4.22
N GLY A 83 16.65 -15.16 3.13
CA GLY A 83 15.32 -15.71 2.94
C GLY A 83 14.29 -14.73 2.38
N GLY A 84 14.68 -13.56 1.89
CA GLY A 84 13.79 -12.66 1.17
C GLY A 84 13.43 -13.19 -0.23
N ILE A 85 12.15 -13.13 -0.61
CA ILE A 85 11.64 -13.67 -1.88
C ILE A 85 11.14 -12.55 -2.80
N ASN A 86 10.25 -11.71 -2.29
CA ASN A 86 9.69 -10.58 -3.03
C ASN A 86 10.74 -9.47 -3.16
N GLN A 87 10.60 -8.59 -4.16
CA GLN A 87 11.43 -7.38 -4.28
C GLN A 87 10.60 -6.14 -4.00
N ARG A 88 11.17 -5.20 -3.25
CA ARG A 88 10.60 -3.85 -3.13
C ARG A 88 11.47 -2.82 -3.84
N LEU A 89 10.84 -2.00 -4.67
CA LEU A 89 11.48 -0.87 -5.34
C LEU A 89 10.92 0.42 -4.76
N TRP A 90 11.80 1.21 -4.16
CA TRP A 90 11.45 2.49 -3.53
C TRP A 90 11.57 3.67 -4.49
N MET A 91 10.93 4.80 -4.19
CA MET A 91 11.15 6.08 -4.89
C MET A 91 10.92 6.02 -6.42
N LEU A 92 9.85 5.37 -6.87
CA LEU A 92 9.57 5.18 -8.31
C LEU A 92 9.45 6.49 -9.10
N ALA A 93 9.00 7.57 -8.47
CA ALA A 93 8.94 8.89 -9.12
C ALA A 93 10.31 9.35 -9.66
N ASN A 94 11.41 8.91 -9.05
CA ASN A 94 12.77 9.22 -9.48
C ASN A 94 13.28 8.25 -10.56
N LYS A 95 12.52 7.18 -10.84
CA LYS A 95 12.99 6.04 -11.63
C LYS A 95 12.40 6.02 -13.03
N GLY A 96 11.41 6.82 -13.40
CA GLY A 96 10.92 6.82 -14.78
C GLY A 96 9.84 7.84 -15.02
N GLN A 97 9.69 8.29 -16.27
CA GLN A 97 8.61 9.19 -16.64
C GLN A 97 7.25 8.49 -16.47
N CYS A 98 7.13 7.24 -16.92
CA CYS A 98 5.94 6.41 -16.76
C CYS A 98 5.40 6.37 -15.31
N PHE A 99 6.27 6.34 -14.30
CA PHE A 99 5.86 6.34 -12.89
C PHE A 99 5.39 7.72 -12.40
N ARG A 100 5.96 8.80 -12.93
CA ARG A 100 5.46 10.16 -12.64
C ARG A 100 4.10 10.37 -13.29
N ASP A 101 3.92 9.85 -14.51
CA ASP A 101 2.64 9.94 -15.23
C ASP A 101 1.52 9.22 -14.48
N MET A 102 1.81 8.06 -13.88
CA MET A 102 0.88 7.37 -12.97
C MET A 102 0.48 8.22 -11.75
N VAL A 103 1.43 8.94 -11.14
CA VAL A 103 1.16 9.79 -9.96
C VAL A 103 0.18 10.92 -10.30
N ILE A 104 0.31 11.52 -11.48
CA ILE A 104 -0.51 12.66 -11.93
C ILE A 104 -1.70 12.24 -12.80
N HIS A 105 -2.02 10.93 -12.83
CA HIS A 105 -3.08 10.43 -13.68
C HIS A 105 -4.45 10.99 -13.21
N PRO A 106 -5.36 11.42 -14.12
CA PRO A 106 -6.63 12.03 -13.72
C PRO A 106 -7.50 11.20 -12.77
N TYR A 107 -7.49 9.86 -12.89
CA TYR A 107 -8.14 8.98 -11.92
C TYR A 107 -7.59 9.13 -10.50
N VAL A 108 -6.29 9.38 -10.33
CA VAL A 108 -5.69 9.62 -9.01
C VAL A 108 -6.25 10.91 -8.44
N ASP A 109 -6.19 12.02 -9.17
CA ASP A 109 -6.70 13.32 -8.72
C ASP A 109 -8.18 13.24 -8.33
N GLU A 110 -9.01 12.61 -9.18
CA GLU A 110 -10.45 12.52 -8.95
C GLU A 110 -10.83 11.59 -7.80
N LEU A 111 -10.17 10.44 -7.66
CA LEU A 111 -10.53 9.42 -6.66
C LEU A 111 -9.86 9.67 -5.32
N VAL A 112 -8.57 10.04 -5.30
CA VAL A 112 -7.88 10.43 -4.06
C VAL A 112 -8.42 11.76 -3.56
N GLY A 113 -8.68 12.72 -4.46
CA GLY A 113 -9.28 14.00 -4.10
C GLY A 113 -10.70 13.87 -3.53
N HIS A 114 -11.46 12.85 -3.94
CA HIS A 114 -12.76 12.52 -3.33
C HIS A 114 -12.61 12.06 -1.87
N ILE A 115 -11.55 11.32 -1.54
CA ILE A 115 -11.32 10.78 -0.19
C ILE A 115 -10.68 11.83 0.73
N LEU A 116 -9.64 12.52 0.27
CA LEU A 116 -8.76 13.36 1.10
C LEU A 116 -9.01 14.88 0.94
N GLY A 117 -9.83 15.27 -0.04
CA GLY A 117 -9.93 16.66 -0.49
C GLY A 117 -8.91 17.00 -1.58
N LYS A 118 -9.04 18.19 -2.17
CA LYS A 118 -8.30 18.58 -3.39
C LYS A 118 -6.81 18.82 -3.18
N ASP A 119 -6.41 19.15 -1.95
CA ASP A 119 -5.03 19.49 -1.60
C ASP A 119 -4.38 18.32 -0.85
N PHE A 120 -3.97 17.30 -1.60
CA PHE A 120 -3.23 16.15 -1.06
C PHE A 120 -1.79 16.13 -1.58
N ILE A 121 -0.92 15.37 -0.91
CA ILE A 121 0.48 15.20 -1.28
C ILE A 121 0.82 13.73 -1.50
N LEU A 122 1.80 13.47 -2.35
CA LEU A 122 2.36 12.13 -2.50
C LEU A 122 3.26 11.82 -1.29
N SER A 123 2.87 10.83 -0.48
CA SER A 123 3.71 10.35 0.62
C SER A 123 4.78 9.37 0.14
N THR A 124 4.42 8.38 -0.67
CA THR A 124 5.34 7.36 -1.19
C THR A 124 4.83 6.81 -2.52
N HIS A 125 5.76 6.50 -3.44
CA HIS A 125 5.46 5.73 -4.65
C HIS A 125 6.51 4.63 -4.81
N SER A 126 6.08 3.38 -4.67
CA SER A 126 6.93 2.18 -4.64
C SER A 126 6.25 1.03 -5.38
N ALA A 127 7.03 0.03 -5.78
CA ALA A 127 6.51 -1.22 -6.35
C ALA A 127 6.91 -2.41 -5.50
N ASN A 128 6.02 -3.41 -5.49
CA ASN A 128 6.25 -4.71 -4.90
C ASN A 128 6.20 -5.75 -6.02
N ILE A 129 7.31 -6.45 -6.26
CA ILE A 129 7.36 -7.60 -7.16
C ILE A 129 7.20 -8.85 -6.31
N ALA A 130 5.97 -9.37 -6.30
CA ALA A 130 5.67 -10.64 -5.64
C ALA A 130 6.22 -11.80 -6.47
N LYS A 131 7.09 -12.63 -5.87
CA LYS A 131 7.71 -13.79 -6.54
C LYS A 131 7.11 -15.09 -6.00
N PRO A 132 7.14 -16.19 -6.79
CA PRO A 132 6.73 -17.51 -6.32
C PRO A 132 7.43 -17.90 -5.02
N GLY A 133 6.67 -18.45 -4.06
CA GLY A 133 7.15 -18.81 -2.73
C GLY A 133 7.00 -17.71 -1.68
N GLY A 134 6.61 -16.48 -2.06
CA GLY A 134 6.31 -15.41 -1.12
C GLY A 134 5.17 -15.76 -0.17
N VAL A 135 5.28 -15.31 1.08
CA VAL A 135 4.26 -15.58 2.11
C VAL A 135 3.15 -14.54 2.09
N ARG A 136 1.92 -14.99 2.40
CA ARG A 136 0.75 -14.11 2.52
C ARG A 136 0.94 -13.12 3.67
N MET A 137 0.65 -11.84 3.42
CA MET A 137 0.62 -10.83 4.48
C MET A 137 -0.57 -11.05 5.42
N GLY A 138 -0.37 -10.81 6.71
CA GLY A 138 -1.48 -10.72 7.66
C GLY A 138 -2.41 -9.56 7.32
N LEU A 139 -3.70 -9.67 7.68
CA LEU A 139 -4.66 -8.59 7.47
C LEU A 139 -4.23 -7.33 8.26
N HIS A 140 -4.23 -6.17 7.62
CA HIS A 140 -3.80 -4.91 8.20
C HIS A 140 -4.47 -3.70 7.54
N THR A 141 -4.24 -2.53 8.12
CA THR A 141 -4.57 -1.21 7.54
C THR A 141 -3.29 -0.38 7.47
N ASP A 142 -3.13 0.41 6.42
CA ASP A 142 -1.98 1.29 6.26
C ASP A 142 -2.05 2.52 7.18
N GLN A 143 -3.24 2.83 7.71
CA GLN A 143 -3.47 3.86 8.73
C GLN A 143 -3.36 3.28 10.17
N TRP A 144 -2.51 2.27 10.38
CA TRP A 144 -2.32 1.58 11.67
C TRP A 144 -1.87 2.50 12.80
N TRP A 145 -1.23 3.62 12.47
CA TRP A 145 -0.68 4.58 13.43
C TRP A 145 -1.71 5.62 13.90
N MET A 146 -2.93 5.64 13.35
CA MET A 146 -3.95 6.60 13.77
C MET A 146 -4.74 6.04 14.96
N PRO A 147 -4.77 6.72 16.12
CA PRO A 147 -5.61 6.31 17.23
C PRO A 147 -7.10 6.49 16.89
N GLN A 148 -7.95 5.80 17.64
CA GLN A 148 -9.40 6.05 17.63
C GLN A 148 -9.70 7.47 18.13
N PRO A 149 -10.83 8.08 17.74
CA PRO A 149 -11.28 9.34 18.31
C PRO A 149 -11.47 9.20 19.84
N VAL A 150 -11.33 10.29 20.58
CA VAL A 150 -11.54 10.33 22.05
C VAL A 150 -12.53 11.43 22.40
N LYS A 151 -13.25 11.30 23.53
CA LYS A 151 -14.16 12.37 23.99
C LYS A 151 -13.35 13.48 24.69
N PRO A 152 -13.86 14.72 24.72
CA PRO A 152 -13.27 15.77 25.52
C PRO A 152 -13.09 15.33 26.99
N GLY A 153 -11.87 15.49 27.51
CA GLY A 153 -11.51 15.12 28.89
C GLY A 153 -11.02 13.68 29.07
N GLU A 154 -11.05 12.84 28.02
CA GLU A 154 -10.43 11.51 28.04
C GLU A 154 -8.94 11.57 27.66
N ASP A 155 -8.16 10.62 28.18
CA ASP A 155 -6.77 10.43 27.78
C ASP A 155 -6.67 9.85 26.35
N TYR A 156 -5.55 10.11 25.68
CA TYR A 156 -5.26 9.59 24.34
C TYR A 156 -3.85 9.00 24.26
N ILE A 157 -3.64 8.11 23.29
CA ILE A 157 -2.31 7.53 23.03
C ILE A 157 -1.42 8.63 22.45
N ARG A 158 -0.32 8.95 23.14
CA ARG A 158 0.64 9.94 22.65
C ARG A 158 1.27 9.42 21.34
N PRO A 159 1.42 10.25 20.29
CA PRO A 159 1.94 9.79 19.01
C PRO A 159 3.29 9.04 19.09
N SER A 160 4.19 9.44 19.98
CA SER A 160 5.49 8.77 20.18
C SER A 160 5.42 7.39 20.84
N GLN A 161 4.26 7.03 21.41
CA GLN A 161 4.02 5.74 22.07
C GLN A 161 3.34 4.73 21.15
N ILE A 162 2.92 5.16 19.95
CA ILE A 162 2.27 4.29 18.97
C ILE A 162 3.28 3.27 18.45
N SER A 163 2.87 2.01 18.40
CA SER A 163 3.71 0.89 17.98
C SER A 163 2.95 0.02 16.99
N ARG A 164 3.64 -0.92 16.34
CA ARG A 164 3.00 -1.90 15.45
C ARG A 164 2.16 -2.96 16.20
N LYS A 165 2.18 -2.97 17.53
CA LYS A 165 1.22 -3.75 18.31
C LYS A 165 -0.10 -2.99 18.31
N ALA A 166 -1.17 -3.67 17.87
CA ALA A 166 -2.51 -3.09 17.89
C ALA A 166 -2.86 -2.59 19.31
N SER A 167 -3.33 -1.35 19.43
CA SER A 167 -3.82 -0.83 20.69
C SER A 167 -5.10 -1.55 21.09
N GLU A 168 -5.40 -1.59 22.39
CA GLU A 168 -6.66 -2.17 22.87
C GLU A 168 -7.88 -1.47 22.26
N SER A 169 -7.81 -0.15 22.06
CA SER A 169 -8.85 0.62 21.38
C SER A 169 -9.06 0.23 19.92
N PHE A 170 -8.08 -0.37 19.25
CA PHE A 170 -8.24 -0.89 17.89
C PHE A 170 -8.87 -2.28 17.90
N LEU A 171 -8.47 -3.14 18.85
CA LEU A 171 -9.01 -4.51 18.98
C LEU A 171 -10.44 -4.51 19.54
N ASN A 172 -10.73 -3.59 20.46
CA ASN A 172 -12.00 -3.40 21.14
C ASN A 172 -12.48 -1.95 20.95
N PRO A 173 -12.91 -1.57 19.73
CA PRO A 173 -13.27 -0.18 19.44
C PRO A 173 -14.54 0.24 20.18
N ASN A 174 -14.52 1.45 20.73
CA ASN A 174 -15.72 2.09 21.26
C ASN A 174 -16.58 2.59 20.08
N LYS A 175 -17.70 1.91 19.83
CA LYS A 175 -18.59 2.18 18.70
C LYS A 175 -19.30 3.54 18.77
N ASP A 176 -19.29 4.19 19.94
CA ASP A 176 -19.88 5.52 20.13
C ASP A 176 -18.97 6.67 19.64
N LEU A 177 -17.68 6.40 19.40
CA LEU A 177 -16.68 7.42 19.03
C LEU A 177 -16.61 7.69 17.51
N GLY A 178 -17.39 6.93 16.72
CA GLY A 178 -17.35 6.99 15.27
C GLY A 178 -16.09 6.32 14.68
N ILE A 179 -15.81 6.61 13.41
CA ILE A 179 -14.64 6.10 12.69
C ILE A 179 -13.71 7.29 12.44
N SER A 180 -12.40 7.11 12.67
CA SER A 180 -11.42 8.13 12.31
C SER A 180 -11.52 8.48 10.82
N PRO A 181 -11.47 9.76 10.43
CA PRO A 181 -11.50 10.14 9.03
C PRO A 181 -10.29 9.55 8.29
N PRO A 182 -10.41 9.29 6.97
CA PRO A 182 -9.27 8.89 6.17
C PRO A 182 -8.28 10.06 6.08
N VAL A 183 -7.00 9.79 6.35
CA VAL A 183 -5.90 10.74 6.13
C VAL A 183 -4.84 10.16 5.20
N VAL A 184 -5.04 8.94 4.73
CA VAL A 184 -4.22 8.25 3.71
C VAL A 184 -5.17 7.56 2.73
N ALA A 185 -4.82 7.60 1.45
CA ALA A 185 -5.45 6.81 0.40
C ALA A 185 -4.36 6.14 -0.43
N ASN A 186 -4.59 4.89 -0.83
CA ASN A 186 -3.66 4.15 -1.68
C ASN A 186 -4.23 4.01 -3.09
N CYS A 187 -3.40 4.32 -4.08
CA CYS A 187 -3.65 3.97 -5.47
C CYS A 187 -2.70 2.83 -5.86
N MET A 188 -3.27 1.68 -6.25
CA MET A 188 -2.51 0.49 -6.64
C MET A 188 -2.61 0.27 -8.14
N TRP A 189 -1.45 0.32 -8.81
CA TRP A 189 -1.32 0.09 -10.25
C TRP A 189 -0.92 -1.36 -10.50
N MET A 190 -1.78 -2.11 -11.20
CA MET A 190 -1.49 -3.51 -11.53
C MET A 190 -0.73 -3.57 -12.85
N LEU A 191 0.56 -3.92 -12.78
CA LEU A 191 1.43 -4.09 -13.96
C LEU A 191 1.50 -5.55 -14.45
N SER A 192 0.87 -6.46 -13.73
CA SER A 192 0.67 -7.86 -14.09
C SER A 192 -0.68 -8.32 -13.53
N ASP A 193 -1.16 -9.46 -14.00
CA ASP A 193 -2.42 -10.02 -13.53
C ASP A 193 -2.33 -10.40 -12.05
N PHE A 194 -3.39 -10.10 -11.32
CA PHE A 194 -3.63 -10.60 -9.96
C PHE A 194 -4.66 -11.73 -10.07
N THR A 195 -4.19 -12.96 -9.96
CA THR A 195 -5.03 -14.16 -10.10
C THR A 195 -5.11 -14.91 -8.79
N ASP A 196 -6.16 -15.72 -8.65
CA ASP A 196 -6.20 -16.74 -7.61
C ASP A 196 -5.06 -17.75 -7.86
N THR A 197 -4.43 -18.21 -6.78
CA THR A 197 -3.36 -19.23 -6.77
C THR A 197 -3.83 -20.47 -6.05
#